data_AF-A0A1H2M5V7-F1
#
_entry.id   AF-A0A1H2M5V7-F1
#
_cell.length_a   1.000
_cell.length_b   1.000
_cell.length_c   1.000
_cell.angle_alpha   90.00
_cell.angle_beta   90.00
_cell.angle_gamma   90.00
#
_symmetry.space_group_name_H-M   'P 1'
#
loop_
_entity.id
_entity.type
_entity.pdbx_description
1 polymer ?
#
loop_
_entity_poly.entity_id
_entity_poly.type
_entity_poly.pdbx_seq_one_letter_code
_entity_poly.pdbx_strand_id
1 'polypeptide(L)'
;MSSRKDQQPVRALARVLLGGVLAFAGTTHLTVAREEFRAQVPETVTRVLPLTTDQVVLASGVAEISLGAALALAPARHRELVGNAAAAFFTAIFPGNIAQLVHHRDGFGLDTDSKRALRLLGQPVLVAWALWSTRTGRA
;
A
#
# COMPACT_ATOMS: atom_id res chain seq x y z
N MET A 1 -7.40 -16.98 25.24
CA MET A 1 -6.88 -17.57 23.99
C MET A 1 -8.03 -17.71 23.00
N SER A 2 -8.11 -16.89 21.95
CA SER A 2 -9.15 -16.98 20.91
C SER A 2 -8.85 -18.12 19.93
N SER A 3 -9.86 -18.92 19.57
CA SER A 3 -9.70 -20.11 18.73
C SER A 3 -9.31 -19.75 17.30
N ARG A 4 -8.57 -20.63 16.61
CA ARG A 4 -8.16 -20.43 15.20
C ARG A 4 -9.35 -20.19 14.28
N LYS A 5 -10.52 -20.79 14.57
CA LYS A 5 -11.76 -20.57 13.81
C LYS A 5 -12.30 -19.14 13.97
N ASP A 6 -12.20 -18.57 15.16
CA ASP A 6 -12.69 -17.22 15.48
C ASP A 6 -11.86 -16.13 14.78
N GLN A 7 -10.58 -16.41 14.50
CA GLN A 7 -9.70 -15.48 13.79
C GLN A 7 -9.95 -15.44 12.27
N GLN A 8 -10.57 -16.47 11.68
CA GLN A 8 -10.82 -16.54 10.24
C GLN A 8 -11.73 -15.42 9.70
N PRO A 9 -12.91 -15.13 10.31
CA PRO A 9 -13.75 -14.03 9.85
C PRO A 9 -13.06 -12.66 10.02
N VAL A 10 -12.35 -12.45 11.13
CA VAL A 10 -11.64 -11.19 11.38
C VAL A 10 -10.52 -10.97 10.37
N ARG A 11 -9.69 -11.99 10.10
CA ARG A 11 -8.64 -11.91 9.08
C ARG A 11 -9.20 -11.73 7.68
N ALA A 12 -10.31 -12.40 7.36
CA ALA A 12 -10.98 -12.23 6.07
C ALA A 12 -11.49 -10.80 5.88
N LEU A 13 -12.18 -10.24 6.89
CA LEU A 13 -12.64 -8.85 6.86
C LEU A 13 -11.46 -7.89 6.75
N ALA A 14 -10.43 -8.07 7.58
CA ALA A 14 -9.23 -7.24 7.56
C ALA A 14 -8.53 -7.28 6.19
N ARG A 15 -8.45 -8.46 5.55
CA ARG A 15 -7.87 -8.60 4.20
C ARG A 15 -8.69 -7.85 3.15
N VAL A 16 -10.01 -7.96 3.19
CA VAL A 16 -10.92 -7.27 2.26
C VAL A 16 -10.84 -5.75 2.46
N LEU A 17 -10.81 -5.28 3.71
CA LEU A 17 -10.64 -3.86 4.02
C LEU A 17 -9.31 -3.32 3.50
N LEU A 18 -8.21 -4.05 3.71
CA LEU A 18 -6.90 -3.67 3.16
C LEU A 18 -6.93 -3.61 1.63
N GLY A 19 -7.61 -4.56 1.00
CA GLY A 19 -7.84 -4.55 -0.45
C GLY A 19 -8.62 -3.32 -0.92
N GLY A 20 -9.67 -2.94 -0.18
CA GLY A 20 -10.44 -1.73 -0.43
C GLY A 20 -9.61 -0.45 -0.28
N VAL A 21 -8.75 -0.36 0.74
CA VAL A 21 -7.83 0.77 0.93
C VAL A 21 -6.89 0.93 -0.26
N LEU A 22 -6.30 -0.16 -0.75
CA LEU A 22 -5.44 -0.13 -1.94
C LEU A 22 -6.22 0.26 -3.20
N ALA A 23 -7.41 -0.30 -3.42
CA ALA A 23 -8.22 0.04 -4.58
C ALA A 23 -8.64 1.52 -4.58
N PHE A 24 -8.99 2.05 -3.40
CA PHE A 24 -9.28 3.47 -3.22
C PHE A 24 -8.04 4.34 -3.52
N ALA A 25 -6.89 4.02 -2.93
CA ALA A 25 -5.64 4.74 -3.16
C ALA A 25 -5.22 4.71 -4.65
N GLY A 26 -5.31 3.56 -5.30
CA GLY A 26 -4.99 3.46 -6.72
C GLY A 26 -5.98 4.22 -7.59
N THR A 27 -7.26 4.28 -7.20
CA THR A 27 -8.25 5.10 -7.93
C THR A 27 -7.91 6.59 -7.82
N THR A 28 -7.45 7.08 -6.66
CA THR A 28 -7.08 8.50 -6.50
C THR A 28 -5.80 8.86 -7.26
N HIS A 29 -4.86 7.91 -7.43
CA HIS A 29 -3.71 8.08 -8.34
C HIS A 29 -4.14 8.37 -9.78
N LEU A 30 -5.19 7.68 -10.25
CA LEU A 30 -5.67 7.79 -11.63
C LEU A 30 -6.62 8.97 -11.86
N THR A 31 -7.12 9.60 -10.79
CA THR A 31 -8.22 10.58 -10.88
C THR A 31 -7.87 11.90 -10.20
N VAL A 32 -8.21 12.05 -8.93
CA VAL A 32 -8.31 13.34 -8.24
C VAL A 32 -7.02 13.80 -7.57
N ALA A 33 -6.07 12.90 -7.33
CA ALA A 33 -4.85 13.20 -6.57
C ALA A 33 -3.57 13.01 -7.38
N ARG A 34 -3.67 12.88 -8.72
CA ARG A 34 -2.54 12.57 -9.60
C ARG A 34 -1.39 13.57 -9.48
N GLU A 35 -1.69 14.87 -9.45
CA GLU A 35 -0.66 15.92 -9.29
C GLU A 35 0.07 15.77 -7.95
N GLU A 36 -0.69 15.53 -6.89
CA GLU A 36 -0.16 15.33 -5.54
C GLU A 36 0.81 14.14 -5.49
N PHE A 37 0.43 13.02 -6.13
CA PHE A 37 1.30 11.85 -6.21
C PHE A 37 2.56 12.09 -7.01
N ARG A 38 2.50 12.87 -8.11
CA ARG A 38 3.70 13.21 -8.90
C ARG A 38 4.72 13.96 -8.07
N ALA A 39 4.28 14.87 -7.21
CA ALA A 39 5.16 15.59 -6.31
C ALA A 39 5.90 14.66 -5.33
N GLN A 40 5.34 13.49 -5.01
CA GLN A 40 5.96 12.55 -4.06
C GLN A 40 6.89 11.51 -4.69
N VAL A 41 6.98 11.44 -6.02
CA VAL A 41 7.89 10.49 -6.68
C VAL A 41 9.35 10.91 -6.43
N PRO A 42 10.21 10.05 -5.87
CA PRO A 42 11.63 10.33 -5.73
C PRO A 42 12.34 10.29 -7.09
N GLU A 43 13.28 11.21 -7.34
CA GLU A 43 14.07 11.23 -8.58
C GLU A 43 14.85 9.92 -8.81
N THR A 44 15.26 9.25 -7.74
CA THR A 44 15.94 7.96 -7.81
C THR A 44 15.08 6.92 -8.54
N VAL A 45 13.75 6.94 -8.38
CA VAL A 45 12.84 5.99 -9.04
C VAL A 45 12.84 6.20 -10.54
N THR A 46 12.71 7.45 -11.01
CA THR A 46 12.72 7.79 -12.43
C THR A 46 14.11 7.69 -13.07
N ARG A 47 15.18 7.63 -12.26
CA ARG A 47 16.53 7.34 -12.74
C ARG A 47 16.75 5.83 -12.95
N VAL A 48 16.20 5.00 -12.07
CA VAL A 48 16.35 3.53 -12.13
C VAL A 48 15.37 2.91 -13.13
N LEU A 49 14.14 3.43 -13.19
CA LEU A 49 13.12 3.01 -14.14
C LEU A 49 13.11 4.02 -15.30
N PRO A 50 13.22 3.57 -16.57
CA PRO A 50 13.13 4.46 -17.74
C PRO A 50 11.67 4.89 -17.99
N LEU A 51 11.04 5.49 -16.99
CA LEU A 51 9.67 5.96 -16.97
C LEU A 51 9.64 7.41 -16.51
N THR A 52 8.74 8.20 -17.09
CA THR A 52 8.43 9.54 -16.59
C THR A 52 7.74 9.46 -15.23
N THR A 53 7.85 10.54 -14.43
CA THR A 53 7.16 10.66 -13.13
C THR A 53 5.67 10.31 -13.21
N ASP A 54 5.01 10.77 -14.27
CA ASP A 54 3.59 10.53 -14.47
C ASP A 54 3.26 9.06 -14.80
N GLN A 55 4.10 8.40 -15.62
CA GLN A 55 3.97 6.98 -15.88
C GLN A 55 4.16 6.13 -14.62
N VAL A 56 5.07 6.54 -13.73
CA VAL A 56 5.24 5.88 -12.42
C VAL A 56 3.96 5.97 -11.59
N VAL A 57 3.34 7.15 -11.51
CA VAL A 57 2.09 7.37 -10.76
C VAL A 57 0.94 6.53 -11.34
N LEU A 58 0.77 6.53 -12.66
CA LEU A 58 -0.27 5.73 -13.33
C LEU A 58 -0.06 4.22 -13.13
N ALA A 59 1.17 3.74 -13.32
CA ALA A 59 1.51 2.33 -13.14
C ALA A 59 1.30 1.88 -11.70
N SER A 60 1.67 2.71 -10.72
CA SER A 60 1.40 2.46 -9.30
C SER A 60 -0.10 2.35 -9.03
N GLY A 61 -0.91 3.29 -9.56
CA GLY A 61 -2.36 3.25 -9.36
C GLY A 61 -3.02 1.98 -9.90
N VAL A 62 -2.61 1.52 -11.09
CA VAL A 62 -3.08 0.24 -11.65
C VAL A 62 -2.60 -0.95 -10.80
N ALA A 63 -1.36 -0.92 -10.33
CA ALA A 63 -0.81 -1.97 -9.47
C ALA A 63 -1.57 -2.06 -8.14
N GLU A 64 -1.88 -0.92 -7.52
CA GLU A 64 -2.64 -0.85 -6.26
C GLU A 64 -4.07 -1.37 -6.42
N ILE A 65 -4.78 -0.99 -7.49
CA ILE A 65 -6.12 -1.52 -7.78
C ILE A 65 -6.06 -3.04 -7.98
N SER A 66 -5.11 -3.51 -8.78
CA SER A 66 -4.95 -4.94 -9.08
C SER A 66 -4.63 -5.75 -7.83
N LEU A 67 -3.71 -5.24 -7.00
CA LEU A 67 -3.31 -5.87 -5.74
C LEU A 67 -4.44 -5.82 -4.70
N GLY A 68 -5.19 -4.71 -4.67
CA GLY A 68 -6.37 -4.55 -3.82
C GLY A 68 -7.47 -5.57 -4.16
N ALA A 69 -7.77 -5.73 -5.45
CA ALA A 69 -8.67 -6.76 -5.94
C ALA A 69 -8.16 -8.17 -5.62
N ALA A 70 -6.86 -8.43 -5.79
CA ALA A 70 -6.26 -9.71 -5.44
C ALA A 70 -6.39 -10.03 -3.95
N LEU A 71 -6.18 -9.06 -3.05
CA LEU A 71 -6.38 -9.26 -1.61
C LEU A 71 -7.83 -9.62 -1.29
N ALA A 72 -8.79 -8.92 -1.89
CA ALA A 72 -10.21 -9.17 -1.65
C ALA A 72 -10.66 -10.54 -2.18
N LEU A 73 -10.24 -10.90 -3.40
CA LEU A 73 -10.86 -11.97 -4.19
C LEU A 73 -10.01 -13.24 -4.33
N ALA A 74 -8.74 -13.23 -3.93
CA ALA A 74 -7.87 -14.40 -4.15
C ALA A 74 -8.40 -15.68 -3.49
N PRO A 75 -8.36 -16.83 -4.22
CA PRO A 75 -8.64 -18.13 -3.64
C PRO A 75 -7.72 -18.42 -2.45
N ALA A 76 -8.20 -19.22 -1.49
CA ALA A 76 -7.48 -19.50 -0.24
C ALA A 76 -6.01 -19.90 -0.45
N ARG A 77 -5.73 -20.74 -1.46
CA ARG A 77 -4.38 -21.21 -1.82
C ARG A 77 -3.38 -20.12 -2.21
N HIS A 78 -3.83 -18.95 -2.66
CA HIS A 78 -2.95 -17.86 -3.11
C HIS A 78 -2.87 -16.69 -2.12
N ARG A 79 -3.64 -16.71 -1.03
CA ARG A 79 -3.74 -15.56 -0.12
C ARG A 79 -2.38 -15.18 0.45
N GLU A 80 -1.59 -16.15 0.90
CA GLU A 80 -0.26 -15.89 1.44
C GLU A 80 0.69 -15.25 0.42
N LEU A 81 0.64 -15.68 -0.84
CA LEU A 81 1.42 -15.09 -1.91
C LEU A 81 1.00 -13.63 -2.13
N VAL A 82 -0.30 -13.36 -2.22
CA VAL A 82 -0.83 -12.01 -2.40
C VAL A 82 -0.49 -11.10 -1.22
N GLY A 83 -0.54 -11.60 0.01
CA GLY A 83 -0.14 -10.85 1.19
C GLY A 83 1.35 -10.53 1.24
N ASN A 84 2.20 -11.48 0.83
CA ASN A 84 3.63 -11.24 0.66
C ASN A 84 3.88 -10.18 -0.43
N ALA A 85 3.16 -10.25 -1.55
CA ALA A 85 3.27 -9.26 -2.61
C ALA A 85 2.83 -7.87 -2.13
N ALA A 86 1.74 -7.77 -1.36
CA ALA A 86 1.30 -6.50 -0.78
C ALA A 86 2.30 -5.94 0.23
N ALA A 87 2.86 -6.78 1.11
CA ALA A 87 3.91 -6.38 2.02
C ALA A 87 5.17 -5.87 1.29
N ALA A 88 5.59 -6.57 0.23
CA ALA A 88 6.71 -6.15 -0.61
C ALA A 88 6.40 -4.82 -1.31
N PHE A 89 5.19 -4.66 -1.87
CA PHE A 89 4.73 -3.43 -2.50
C PHE A 89 4.75 -2.24 -1.52
N PHE A 90 4.16 -2.40 -0.33
CA PHE A 90 4.22 -1.39 0.72
C PHE A 90 5.66 -1.03 1.10
N THR A 91 6.55 -2.01 1.18
CA THR A 91 7.97 -1.73 1.45
C THR A 91 8.61 -0.95 0.31
N ALA A 92 8.32 -1.30 -0.94
CA ALA A 92 8.88 -0.67 -2.13
C ALA A 92 8.45 0.80 -2.31
N ILE A 93 7.23 1.17 -1.91
CA ILE A 93 6.75 2.56 -1.99
C ILE A 93 7.20 3.43 -0.80
N PHE A 94 7.71 2.81 0.29
CA PHE A 94 8.08 3.53 1.51
C PHE A 94 9.13 4.64 1.31
N PRO A 95 10.14 4.51 0.43
CA PRO A 95 11.05 5.61 0.12
C PRO A 95 10.34 6.90 -0.34
N GLY A 96 9.19 6.81 -1.02
CA GLY A 96 8.38 7.98 -1.37
C GLY A 96 7.83 8.70 -0.15
N ASN A 97 7.33 7.96 0.85
CA ASN A 97 6.87 8.56 2.11
C ASN A 97 8.02 9.19 2.91
N ILE A 98 9.21 8.57 2.91
CA ILE A 98 10.41 9.14 3.53
C ILE A 98 10.81 10.43 2.82
N ALA A 99 10.86 10.42 1.48
CA ALA A 99 11.19 11.58 0.68
C ALA A 99 10.22 12.74 0.93
N GLN A 100 8.93 12.45 1.12
CA GLN A 100 7.93 13.45 1.49
C GLN A 100 8.29 14.16 2.81
N LEU A 101 8.75 13.43 3.83
CA LEU A 101 9.21 14.01 5.10
C LEU A 101 10.53 14.78 4.93
N VAL A 102 11.54 14.16 4.34
CA VAL A 102 12.89 14.74 4.20
C VAL A 102 12.89 16.02 3.36
N HIS A 103 12.02 16.10 2.35
CA HIS A 103 11.92 17.25 1.47
C HIS A 103 10.74 18.17 1.81
N HIS A 104 10.04 17.94 2.93
CA HIS A 104 8.93 18.77 3.39
C HIS A 104 7.85 19.03 2.31
N ARG A 105 7.50 18.01 1.52
CA ARG A 105 6.62 18.15 0.35
C ARG A 105 5.15 18.07 0.71
N ASP A 106 4.46 19.20 0.83
CA ASP A 106 3.02 19.24 1.13
C ASP A 106 2.22 18.29 0.24
N GLY A 107 1.21 17.66 0.83
CA GLY A 107 0.30 16.80 0.09
C GLY A 107 -0.60 15.92 0.94
N PHE A 108 -1.78 15.57 0.42
CA PHE A 108 -2.77 14.73 1.11
C PHE A 108 -3.19 15.29 2.50
N GLY A 109 -3.19 16.62 2.66
CA GLY A 109 -3.44 17.28 3.95
C GLY A 109 -2.30 17.18 4.97
N LEU A 110 -1.13 16.68 4.55
CA LEU A 110 0.10 16.59 5.35
C LEU A 110 0.96 17.82 5.08
N ASP A 111 0.71 18.87 5.85
CA ASP A 111 1.30 20.21 5.77
C ASP A 111 2.32 20.49 6.89
N THR A 112 2.60 19.50 7.74
CA THR A 112 3.52 19.61 8.89
C THR A 112 4.35 18.35 9.02
N ASP A 113 5.57 18.50 9.54
CA ASP A 113 6.49 17.38 9.73
C ASP A 113 5.96 16.34 10.71
N SER A 114 5.18 16.76 11.71
CA SER A 114 4.51 15.84 12.62
C SER A 114 3.51 14.93 11.90
N LYS A 115 2.70 15.47 10.98
CA LYS A 115 1.76 14.68 10.17
C LYS A 115 2.50 13.71 9.24
N ARG A 116 3.60 14.16 8.62
CA ARG A 116 4.46 13.32 7.76
C ARG A 116 5.13 12.19 8.55
N ALA A 117 5.69 12.49 9.73
CA ALA A 117 6.32 11.51 10.59
C ALA A 117 5.31 10.45 11.08
N LEU A 118 4.10 10.87 11.45
CA LEU A 118 3.01 9.96 11.82
C LEU A 118 2.65 9.01 10.67
N ARG A 119 2.63 9.50 9.43
CA ARG A 119 2.40 8.65 8.23
C ARG A 119 3.43 7.52 8.13
N LEU A 120 4.70 7.76 8.47
CA LEU A 120 5.74 6.74 8.39
C LEU A 120 5.47 5.54 9.32
N LEU A 121 4.87 5.78 10.49
CA LEU A 121 4.48 4.72 11.42
C LEU A 121 3.38 3.81 10.86
N GLY A 122 2.58 4.32 9.92
CA GLY A 122 1.57 3.53 9.21
C GLY A 122 2.18 2.46 8.30
N GLN A 123 3.40 2.65 7.79
CA GLN A 123 4.00 1.69 6.86
C GLN A 123 4.24 0.29 7.47
N PRO A 124 4.93 0.14 8.61
CA PRO A 124 5.10 -1.17 9.23
C PRO A 124 3.75 -1.79 9.63
N VAL A 125 2.75 -0.97 9.97
CA VAL A 125 1.38 -1.44 10.26
C VAL A 125 0.73 -2.05 9.02
N LEU A 126 0.83 -1.39 7.85
CA LEU A 126 0.30 -1.92 6.58
C LEU A 126 1.00 -3.22 6.16
N VAL A 127 2.32 -3.30 6.32
CA VAL A 127 3.09 -4.52 6.07
C VAL A 127 2.62 -5.65 6.99
N ALA A 128 2.54 -5.39 8.30
CA ALA A 128 2.08 -6.38 9.27
C ALA A 128 0.63 -6.82 9.00
N TRP A 129 -0.25 -5.89 8.63
CA TRP A 129 -1.65 -6.16 8.28
C TRP A 129 -1.73 -7.06 7.04
N ALA A 130 -1.00 -6.76 5.97
CA ALA A 130 -0.95 -7.58 4.77
C ALA A 130 -0.54 -9.03 5.07
N LEU A 131 0.55 -9.20 5.83
CA LEU A 131 1.03 -10.52 6.21
C LEU A 131 0.03 -11.22 7.12
N TRP A 132 -0.38 -10.60 8.22
CA TRP A 132 -1.25 -11.24 9.21
C TRP A 132 -2.63 -11.64 8.65
N SER A 133 -3.27 -10.78 7.86
CA SER A 133 -4.62 -11.02 7.32
C SER A 133 -4.68 -12.11 6.24
N THR A 134 -3.53 -12.44 5.64
CA THR A 134 -3.42 -13.43 4.57
C THR A 134 -2.87 -14.78 5.01
N ARG A 135 -2.22 -14.85 6.18
CA ARG A 135 -1.64 -16.09 6.71
C ARG A 135 -2.73 -17.08 7.06
N THR A 136 -2.65 -18.25 6.43
CA THR A 136 -3.31 -19.45 6.91
C THR A 136 -2.39 -20.09 7.93
N GLY A 137 -2.89 -20.41 9.13
CA GLY A 137 -2.05 -21.12 10.10
C GLY A 137 -1.53 -22.40 9.43
N ARG A 138 -0.20 -22.56 9.34
CA ARG A 138 0.42 -23.75 8.73
C ARG A 138 -0.29 -25.00 9.26
N ALA A 139 -0.71 -25.86 8.33
CA ALA A 139 -1.19 -27.21 8.64
C ALA A 139 -0.06 -27.99 9.32
#